data_AF-A0A6L9Y8J0-F1
#
_entry.id   AF-A0A6L9Y8J0-F1
#
_cell.length_a   1.000
_cell.length_b   1.000
_cell.length_c   1.000
_cell.angle_alpha   90.00
_cell.angle_beta   90.00
_cell.angle_gamma   90.00
#
_symmetry.space_group_name_H-M   'P 1'
#
loop_
_entity.id
_entity.type
_entity.pdbx_description
1 polymer ?
#
loop_
_entity_poly.entity_id
_entity_poly.type
_entity_poly.pdbx_seq_one_letter_code
_entity_poly.pdbx_strand_id
1 'polypeptide(L)' 'MTYRHLSINELIIIEAYYQIGKKVIDIAKALNRSRQTIYRVIAILKKGCSAYEYYEQYKKNKRYCGRGKTQLSKKD' A
#
# COMPACT_ATOMS: atom_id res chain seq x y z
N MET A 1 -0.96 18.00 -4.26
CA MET A 1 -1.10 16.56 -4.50
C MET A 1 -1.22 15.84 -3.17
N THR A 2 -2.44 15.48 -2.78
CA THR A 2 -2.67 14.75 -1.52
C THR A 2 -2.39 13.28 -1.77
N TYR A 3 -1.45 12.70 -1.02
CA TYR A 3 -1.13 11.29 -1.12
C TYR A 3 -2.32 10.45 -0.62
N ARG A 4 -3.08 9.86 -1.55
CA ARG A 4 -4.19 8.96 -1.22
C ARG A 4 -3.69 7.53 -1.15
N HIS A 5 -3.69 6.94 0.04
CA HIS A 5 -3.36 5.54 0.25
C HIS A 5 -4.30 4.60 -0.53
N LEU A 6 -3.82 3.40 -0.85
CA LEU A 6 -4.67 2.33 -1.39
C LEU A 6 -5.53 1.77 -0.26
N SER A 7 -6.83 1.69 -0.51
CA SER A 7 -7.76 0.94 0.32
C SER A 7 -7.56 -0.56 0.14
N ILE A 8 -8.08 -1.35 1.08
CA ILE A 8 -7.98 -2.82 1.00
C ILE A 8 -8.72 -3.37 -0.23
N ASN A 9 -9.86 -2.78 -0.59
CA ASN A 9 -10.61 -3.16 -1.79
C ASN A 9 -9.79 -2.92 -3.06
N GLU A 10 -9.08 -1.79 -3.15
CA GLU A 10 -8.17 -1.52 -4.27
C GLU A 10 -7.04 -2.55 -4.34
N LEU A 11 -6.47 -2.96 -3.21
CA LEU A 11 -5.44 -4.00 -3.18
C LEU A 11 -5.96 -5.36 -3.66
N ILE A 12 -7.16 -5.77 -3.21
CA ILE A 12 -7.81 -7.02 -3.65
C ILE A 12 -8.10 -6.99 -5.16
N ILE A 13 -8.59 -5.87 -5.70
CA ILE A 13 -8.83 -5.72 -7.14
C ILE A 13 -7.51 -5.81 -7.93
N ILE A 14 -6.42 -5.20 -7.44
CA ILE A 14 -5.11 -5.30 -8.09
C ILE A 14 -4.65 -6.76 -8.12
N GLU A 15 -4.78 -7.48 -7.01
CA GLU A 15 -4.40 -8.90 -6.93
C GLU A 15 -5.24 -9.76 -7.86
N ALA A 16 -6.57 -9.62 -7.85
CA ALA A 16 -7.45 -10.37 -8.76
C ALA A 16 -7.10 -10.10 -10.23
N TYR A 17 -6.90 -8.84 -10.62
CA TYR A 17 -6.50 -8.51 -11.99
C TYR A 17 -5.09 -8.97 -12.35
N TYR A 18 -4.17 -9.01 -11.39
CA TYR A 18 -2.85 -9.58 -11.60
C TYR A 18 -2.94 -11.09 -11.89
N GLN A 19 -3.77 -11.84 -11.15
CA GLN A 19 -3.96 -13.28 -11.37
C GLN A 19 -4.61 -13.59 -12.72
N ILE A 20 -5.50 -12.73 -13.21
CA ILE A 20 -6.14 -12.86 -14.54
C ILE A 20 -5.20 -12.38 -15.67
N GLY A 21 -3.98 -11.91 -15.35
CA GLY A 21 -2.99 -11.47 -16.34
C GLY A 21 -3.29 -10.10 -16.98
N LYS A 22 -4.10 -9.26 -16.32
CA LYS A 22 -4.48 -7.94 -16.85
C LYS A 22 -3.26 -7.00 -16.90
N LYS A 23 -3.18 -6.16 -17.94
CA LYS A 23 -2.06 -5.20 -18.09
C LYS A 23 -2.12 -4.12 -17.01
N VAL A 24 -0.96 -3.71 -16.51
CA VAL A 24 -0.83 -2.66 -15.47
C VAL A 24 -1.52 -1.35 -15.85
N ILE A 25 -1.48 -0.98 -17.14
CA ILE A 25 -2.13 0.24 -17.63
C ILE A 25 -3.66 0.19 -17.47
N ASP A 26 -4.27 -0.98 -17.66
CA ASP A 26 -5.72 -1.16 -17.56
C ASP A 26 -6.16 -1.21 -16.11
N ILE A 27 -5.35 -1.81 -15.23
CA ILE A 27 -5.55 -1.78 -13.77
C ILE A 27 -5.49 -0.35 -13.25
N ALA A 28 -4.48 0.41 -13.68
CA ALA A 28 -4.29 1.80 -13.28
C ALA A 28 -5.47 2.69 -13.72
N LYS A 29 -5.96 2.50 -14.96
CA LYS A 29 -7.16 3.18 -15.48
C LYS A 29 -8.41 2.81 -14.68
N ALA A 30 -8.63 1.52 -14.42
CA ALA A 30 -9.81 1.04 -13.69
C ALA A 30 -9.88 1.59 -12.26
N LEU A 31 -8.75 1.75 -11.58
CA LEU A 31 -8.67 2.25 -10.21
C LEU A 31 -8.46 3.76 -10.12
N ASN A 32 -8.33 4.45 -11.26
CA ASN A 32 -7.95 5.86 -11.35
C ASN A 32 -6.69 6.18 -10.50
N ARG A 33 -5.67 5.32 -10.61
CA ARG A 33 -4.39 5.42 -9.89
C ARG A 33 -3.22 5.56 -10.85
N SER A 34 -2.10 6.07 -10.35
CA SER A 34 -0.86 6.10 -11.13
C SER A 34 -0.34 4.68 -11.37
N ARG A 35 0.25 4.45 -12.56
CA ARG A 35 0.90 3.18 -12.90
C ARG A 35 1.96 2.79 -11.85
N GLN A 36 2.70 3.77 -11.34
CA GLN A 36 3.73 3.55 -10.32
C GLN A 36 3.17 2.93 -9.04
N THR A 37 1.99 3.36 -8.61
CA THR A 37 1.31 2.80 -7.43
C THR A 37 0.95 1.33 -7.66
N ILE A 38 0.44 0.99 -8.85
CA ILE A 38 0.11 -0.40 -9.20
C ILE A 38 1.36 -1.27 -9.29
N TYR A 39 2.45 -0.76 -9.90
CA TYR A 39 3.72 -1.48 -9.97
C TYR A 39 4.29 -1.83 -8.60
N ARG A 40 4.16 -0.95 -7.60
CA ARG A 40 4.61 -1.23 -6.23
C ARG A 40 3.89 -2.45 -5.63
N VAL A 41 2.58 -2.56 -5.84
CA VAL A 41 1.80 -3.72 -5.36
C VAL A 41 2.17 -4.96 -6.14
N ILE A 42 2.20 -4.89 -7.48
CA ILE A 42 2.55 -6.05 -8.33
C ILE A 42 3.96 -6.56 -8.04
N ALA A 43 4.93 -5.69 -7.73
CA ALA A 43 6.28 -6.11 -7.37
C ALA A 43 6.31 -6.97 -6.09
N ILE A 44 5.37 -6.75 -5.17
CA ILE A 44 5.20 -7.58 -3.97
C ILE A 44 4.45 -8.87 -4.31
N LEU A 45 3.40 -8.81 -5.14
CA LEU A 45 2.70 -10.02 -5.61
C LEU A 45 3.62 -10.97 -6.38
N LYS A 46 4.55 -10.44 -7.19
CA LYS A 46 5.58 -11.22 -7.90
C LYS A 46 6.54 -11.95 -6.96
N LYS A 47 6.69 -11.48 -5.72
CA LYS A 47 7.50 -12.15 -4.69
C LYS A 47 6.71 -13.25 -3.96
N GLY A 48 5.47 -13.53 -4.38
CA GLY A 48 4.60 -14.53 -3.76
C GLY A 48 3.79 -14.01 -2.57
N CYS A 49 3.85 -12.72 -2.27
CA CYS A 49 3.06 -12.14 -1.20
C CYS A 49 1.61 -11.85 -1.64
N SER A 50 0.68 -11.84 -0.69
CA SER A 50 -0.72 -11.48 -0.94
C SER A 50 -1.01 -9.98 -0.79
N ALA A 51 -2.15 -9.53 -1.32
CA ALA A 51 -2.66 -8.18 -1.08
C ALA A 51 -2.87 -7.88 0.41
N TYR A 52 -3.29 -8.89 1.18
CA TYR A 52 -3.51 -8.78 2.62
C TYR A 52 -2.18 -8.57 3.37
N GLU A 53 -1.13 -9.32 3.01
CA GLU A 53 0.20 -9.14 3.60
C GLU A 53 0.76 -7.74 3.32
N TYR A 54 0.56 -7.21 2.11
CA TYR A 54 0.91 -5.83 1.78
C TYR A 54 0.22 -4.83 2.73
N TYR A 55 -1.07 -5.04 3.00
CA TYR A 55 -1.86 -4.19 3.90
C TYR A 55 -1.39 -4.27 5.36
N GLU A 56 -1.11 -5.47 5.86
CA GLU A 56 -0.59 -5.66 7.22
C GLU A 56 0.81 -5.06 7.39
N GLN A 57 1.69 -5.21 6.39
CA GLN A 57 2.99 -4.56 6.40
C GLN A 57 2.85 -3.03 6.41
N TYR A 58 1.91 -2.48 5.64
CA TYR A 58 1.62 -1.05 5.66
C TYR A 58 1.15 -0.57 7.04
N LYS A 59 0.22 -1.29 7.69
CA LYS A 59 -0.20 -0.98 9.06
C LYS A 59 0.96 -1.01 10.03
N LYS A 60 1.80 -2.05 9.96
CA LYS A 60 3.00 -2.18 10.79
C LYS A 60 3.93 -0.98 10.62
N ASN A 61 4.20 -0.57 9.39
CA ASN A 61 5.02 0.61 9.09
C ASN A 61 4.40 1.90 9.64
N LYS A 62 3.07 2.04 9.58
CA LYS A 62 2.36 3.19 10.15
C LYS A 62 2.49 3.31 11.66
N ARG A 63 2.72 2.21 12.39
CA ARG A 63 2.97 2.26 13.85
C ARG A 63 4.27 2.98 14.21
N TYR A 64 5.24 2.97 13.29
CA TYR A 64 6.51 3.69 13.44
C TYR A 64 6.47 5.11 12.84
N CYS A 65 5.36 5.48 12.21
CA CYS A 65 5.15 6.82 11.68
C CYS A 65 4.54 7.71 12.77
N GLY A 66 5.06 8.92 12.91
CA GLY A 66 4.58 9.90 13.89
C GLY A 66 5.65 10.24 14.92
N ARG A 67 5.44 11.36 15.61
CA ARG A 67 6.35 11.82 16.66
C ARG A 67 6.13 10.95 17.91
N GLY A 68 7.20 10.38 18.46
CA GLY A 68 7.15 9.71 19.75
C GLY A 68 6.72 10.67 20.86
N LYS A 69 6.12 10.13 21.94
CA LYS A 69 5.72 10.94 23.10
C LYS A 69 6.96 11.67 23.64
N THR A 70 6.91 13.00 23.64
CA THR A 70 7.99 13.82 24.24
C THR A 70 7.78 13.82 25.75
N GLN A 71 8.68 13.19 26.50
CA GLN A 71 8.72 13.28 27.96
C GLN A 71 9.48 14.56 28.31
N LEU A 72 8.84 15.49 29.03
CA LEU A 72 9.54 16.62 29.64
C LEU A 72 10.30 16.11 30.85
N SER A 73 11.62 16.29 30.88
CA SER A 73 12.40 16.05 32.10
C SER A 73 11.87 16.97 33.19
N LYS A 74 11.64 16.43 34.40
CA LYS A 74 11.37 17.29 35.56
C LYS A 74 12.59 18.19 35.78
N LYS A 75 12.36 19.50 35.93
CA LYS A 75 13.36 20.39 36.50
C LYS A 75 13.46 20.06 37.98
N ASP A 76 14.66 19.76 38.43
CA ASP A 76 15.01 19.70 39.86
C ASP A 76 14.81 21.07 40.53
#